data_AF-A0AAW1L6H0-F1
#
_entry.id   AF-A0AAW1L6H0-F1
#
_cell.length_a   1.000
_cell.length_b   1.000
_cell.length_c   1.000
_cell.angle_alpha   90.00
_cell.angle_beta   90.00
_cell.angle_gamma   90.00
#
_symmetry.space_group_name_H-M   'P 1'
#
loop_
_entity.id
_entity.type
_entity.pdbx_description
1 polymer ?
#
loop_
_entity_poly.entity_id
_entity_poly.type
_entity_poly.pdbx_seq_one_letter_code
_entity_poly.pdbx_strand_id
1 'polypeptide(L)'
;MDGPEWNDVEAVAVQLADNTAIVCHYNRPSRKLDQRQLDMLFARAKKAVVAGDFNASHAAWGCHRNNVIGNILKRRLGVPPQQRHWEYTKRVRQQ
;
A
#
# COMPACT_ATOMS: atom_id res chain seq x y z
N MET A 1 -23.83 14.41 3.23
CA MET A 1 -23.25 13.52 2.21
C MET A 1 -22.23 12.68 2.94
N ASP A 2 -22.67 11.53 3.45
CA ASP A 2 -21.83 10.66 4.25
C ASP A 2 -21.14 9.66 3.31
N GLY A 3 -19.81 9.73 3.25
CA GLY A 3 -19.00 8.73 2.56
C GLY A 3 -19.15 7.36 3.23
N PRO A 4 -18.84 6.26 2.53
CA PRO A 4 -18.99 4.91 3.09
C PRO A 4 -18.25 4.80 4.43
N GLU A 5 -18.91 4.30 5.46
CA GLU A 5 -18.34 4.21 6.82
C GLU A 5 -17.05 3.39 6.83
N TRP A 6 -15.96 4.05 7.23
CA TRP A 6 -14.59 3.51 7.33
C TRP A 6 -14.34 2.92 8.71
N ASN A 7 -15.32 2.24 9.32
CA ASN A 7 -15.30 1.88 10.76
C ASN A 7 -14.11 0.99 11.19
N ASP A 8 -13.19 0.68 10.27
CA ASP A 8 -12.31 -0.45 10.32
C ASP A 8 -11.00 -0.30 9.51
N VAL A 9 -10.84 0.78 8.76
CA VAL A 9 -9.59 1.03 8.02
C VAL A 9 -8.95 2.25 8.65
N GLU A 10 -7.84 2.06 9.35
CA GLU A 10 -7.04 3.16 9.88
C GLU A 10 -6.28 3.80 8.73
N ALA A 11 -6.98 4.65 7.97
CA ALA A 11 -6.40 5.37 6.87
C ALA A 11 -6.79 6.85 6.89
N VAL A 12 -5.79 7.69 6.64
CA VAL A 12 -5.97 9.12 6.37
C VAL A 12 -5.68 9.35 4.89
N ALA A 13 -6.51 10.15 4.22
CA ALA A 13 -6.29 10.49 2.82
C ALA A 13 -6.37 11.99 2.59
N VAL A 14 -5.50 12.48 1.73
CA VAL A 14 -5.54 13.84 1.18
C VAL A 14 -5.64 13.74 -0.33
N GLN A 15 -6.47 14.59 -0.92
CA GLN A 15 -6.55 14.75 -2.36
C GLN A 15 -5.85 16.05 -2.76
N LEU A 16 -4.91 15.95 -3.71
CA LEU A 16 -4.24 17.09 -4.31
C LEU A 16 -5.11 17.72 -5.39
N ALA A 17 -4.81 18.97 -5.76
CA ALA A 17 -5.53 19.73 -6.78
C ALA A 17 -5.54 19.05 -8.16
N ASP A 18 -4.55 18.19 -8.46
CA ASP A 18 -4.46 17.45 -9.72
C ASP A 18 -5.21 16.09 -9.70
N ASN A 19 -6.06 15.88 -8.68
CA ASN A 19 -6.78 14.64 -8.38
C ASN A 19 -5.90 13.44 -7.98
N THR A 20 -4.64 13.67 -7.62
CA THR A 20 -3.82 12.63 -6.98
C THR A 20 -4.27 12.42 -5.53
N ALA A 21 -4.55 11.18 -5.14
CA ALA A 21 -4.81 10.81 -3.75
C ALA A 21 -3.53 10.33 -3.07
N ILE A 22 -3.22 10.87 -1.90
CA ILE A 22 -2.21 10.33 -0.99
C ILE A 22 -2.95 9.68 0.16
N VAL A 23 -2.74 8.38 0.36
CA VAL A 23 -3.40 7.58 1.40
C VAL A 23 -2.33 7.02 2.33
N CYS A 24 -2.39 7.40 3.60
CA CYS A 24 -1.60 6.80 4.67
C CYS A 24 -2.46 5.75 5.38
N HIS A 25 -1.97 4.53 5.50
CA HIS A 25 -2.73 3.39 6.04
C HIS A 25 -1.94 2.64 7.12
N TYR A 26 -2.62 2.22 8.18
CA TYR A 26 -2.08 1.33 9.20
C TYR A 26 -2.97 0.08 9.35
N ASN A 27 -2.37 -1.11 9.30
CA ASN A 27 -3.03 -2.38 9.56
C ASN A 27 -2.48 -3.03 10.82
N ARG A 28 -3.31 -3.10 11.87
CA ARG A 28 -2.96 -3.75 13.13
C ARG A 28 -2.58 -5.22 12.90
N PRO A 29 -1.60 -5.77 13.65
CA PRO A 29 -1.15 -7.15 13.45
C PRO A 29 -2.20 -8.24 13.63
N SER A 30 -3.19 -8.00 14.49
CA SER A 30 -4.30 -8.91 14.75
C SER A 30 -5.38 -8.89 13.67
N ARG A 31 -5.32 -7.93 12.73
CA ARG A 31 -6.35 -7.70 11.74
C ARG A 31 -5.99 -8.35 10.41
N LYS A 32 -7.00 -8.96 9.78
CA LYS A 32 -6.92 -9.42 8.41
C LYS A 32 -7.36 -8.30 7.48
N LEU A 33 -6.45 -7.83 6.65
CA LEU A 33 -6.76 -6.98 5.51
C LEU A 33 -7.32 -7.87 4.40
N ASP A 34 -8.56 -7.65 3.99
CA ASP A 34 -9.18 -8.42 2.91
C ASP A 34 -9.03 -7.75 1.54
N GLN A 35 -9.37 -8.50 0.49
CA GLN A 35 -9.26 -8.03 -0.89
C GLN A 35 -10.15 -6.82 -1.16
N ARG A 36 -11.35 -6.76 -0.56
CA ARG A 36 -12.32 -5.68 -0.77
C ARG A 36 -11.80 -4.37 -0.18
N GLN A 37 -11.20 -4.42 1.02
CA GLN A 37 -10.58 -3.25 1.66
C GLN A 37 -9.41 -2.72 0.82
N LEU A 38 -8.57 -3.61 0.28
CA LEU A 38 -7.51 -3.22 -0.64
C LEU A 38 -8.07 -2.57 -1.91
N ASP A 39 -9.10 -3.16 -2.51
CA ASP A 39 -9.71 -2.61 -3.72
C ASP A 39 -10.30 -1.21 -3.46
N MET A 40 -10.95 -0.99 -2.32
CA MET A 40 -11.42 0.34 -1.92
C MET A 40 -10.27 1.34 -1.72
N LEU A 41 -9.16 0.90 -1.14
CA LEU A 41 -7.97 1.73 -0.91
C LEU A 41 -7.37 2.22 -2.24
N PHE A 42 -7.33 1.34 -3.25
CA PHE A 42 -6.75 1.63 -4.57
C PHE A 42 -7.74 2.22 -5.58
N ALA A 43 -9.05 2.12 -5.36
CA ALA A 43 -10.08 2.65 -6.27
C ALA A 43 -10.34 4.15 -6.11
N ARG A 44 -9.79 4.80 -5.07
CA ARG A 44 -10.13 6.19 -4.69
C ARG A 44 -9.75 7.26 -5.71
N ALA A 45 -8.77 7.04 -6.57
CA ALA A 45 -8.34 8.04 -7.54
C ALA A 45 -7.70 7.40 -8.79
N LYS A 46 -7.77 8.12 -9.92
CA LYS A 46 -7.02 7.76 -11.14
C LYS A 46 -5.51 7.74 -10.90
N LYS A 47 -5.03 8.51 -9.92
CA LYS A 47 -3.64 8.54 -9.45
C LYS A 47 -3.65 8.42 -7.93
N ALA A 48 -3.05 7.38 -7.39
CA ALA A 48 -2.98 7.18 -5.95
C ALA A 48 -1.58 6.78 -5.52
N VAL A 49 -1.08 7.43 -4.47
CA VAL A 49 0.06 6.97 -3.68
C VAL A 49 -0.51 6.42 -2.39
N VAL A 50 -0.27 5.14 -2.13
CA VAL A 50 -0.67 4.48 -0.90
C VAL A 50 0.58 4.08 -0.14
N ALA A 51 0.71 4.58 1.09
CA ALA A 51 1.84 4.32 1.96
C ALA A 51 1.39 3.95 3.37
N GLY A 52 2.25 3.25 4.10
CA GLY A 52 2.06 2.96 5.51
C GLY A 52 2.40 1.53 5.89
N ASP A 53 1.99 1.13 7.10
CA ASP A 53 2.30 -0.18 7.65
C ASP A 53 1.14 -1.14 7.39
N PHE A 54 1.33 -2.06 6.45
CA PHE A 54 0.33 -3.08 6.12
C PHE A 54 0.45 -4.33 6.99
N ASN A 55 1.47 -4.40 7.86
CA ASN A 55 1.88 -5.61 8.56
C ASN A 55 2.00 -6.82 7.60
N ALA A 56 2.55 -6.56 6.41
CA ALA A 56 2.60 -7.50 5.29
C ALA A 56 4.04 -7.92 5.01
N SER A 57 4.30 -9.23 5.08
CA SER A 57 5.61 -9.78 4.79
C SER A 57 5.57 -10.54 3.47
N HIS A 58 6.47 -10.22 2.54
CA HIS A 58 6.63 -10.96 1.29
C HIS A 58 8.04 -10.78 0.71
N ALA A 59 8.59 -11.84 0.10
CA ALA A 59 9.91 -11.84 -0.50
C ALA A 59 10.10 -10.76 -1.59
N ALA A 60 9.02 -10.41 -2.30
CA ALA A 60 9.02 -9.38 -3.34
C ALA A 60 9.42 -7.97 -2.85
N TRP A 61 9.34 -7.70 -1.54
CA TRP A 61 9.84 -6.46 -0.93
C TRP A 61 10.87 -6.75 0.17
N GLY A 62 11.57 -7.89 0.08
CA GLY A 62 12.76 -8.18 0.87
C GLY A 62 12.53 -8.83 2.24
N CYS A 63 11.32 -9.31 2.54
CA CYS A 63 11.09 -10.06 3.78
C CYS A 63 11.59 -11.51 3.68
N HIS A 64 12.06 -12.08 4.80
CA HIS A 64 12.52 -13.47 4.86
C HIS A 64 11.39 -14.50 4.70
N ARG A 65 10.18 -14.18 5.19
CA ARG A 65 9.00 -15.03 5.11
C ARG A 65 7.83 -14.28 4.50
N ASN A 66 6.94 -15.02 3.87
CA ASN A 66 5.67 -14.51 3.39
C ASN A 66 4.59 -14.70 4.46
N ASN A 67 3.69 -13.73 4.61
CA ASN A 67 2.46 -13.88 5.38
C ASN A 67 1.23 -13.74 4.46
N VAL A 68 0.03 -14.05 4.99
CA VAL A 68 -1.21 -14.04 4.21
C VAL A 68 -1.45 -12.69 3.55
N ILE A 69 -1.28 -11.59 4.29
CA ILE A 69 -1.49 -10.23 3.78
C ILE A 69 -0.49 -9.89 2.68
N GLY A 70 0.78 -10.30 2.83
CA GLY A 70 1.80 -10.12 1.82
C GLY A 70 1.48 -10.85 0.52
N ASN A 71 0.94 -12.07 0.60
CA ASN A 71 0.50 -12.82 -0.59
C ASN A 71 -0.69 -12.13 -1.30
N ILE A 72 -1.66 -11.61 -0.53
CA ILE A 72 -2.81 -10.89 -1.08
C ILE A 72 -2.36 -9.61 -1.78
N LEU A 73 -1.55 -8.78 -1.10
CA LEU A 73 -0.99 -7.55 -1.67
C LEU A 73 -0.18 -7.83 -2.93
N LYS A 74 0.69 -8.85 -2.92
CA LYS A 74 1.49 -9.22 -4.08
C LYS A 74 0.63 -9.61 -5.29
N ARG A 75 -0.45 -10.35 -5.05
CA ARG A 75 -1.42 -10.73 -6.10
C ARG A 75 -2.10 -9.49 -6.67
N ARG A 76 -2.57 -8.59 -5.81
CA ARG A 76 -3.29 -7.36 -6.21
C ARG A 76 -2.42 -6.36 -6.95
N LEU A 77 -1.17 -6.21 -6.54
CA LEU A 77 -0.24 -5.28 -7.18
C LEU A 77 0.10 -5.71 -8.61
N GLY A 78 0.06 -7.02 -8.93
CA GLY A 78 0.49 -7.51 -10.25
C GLY A 78 1.97 -7.23 -10.56
N VAL A 79 2.71 -6.63 -9.62
CA VAL A 79 4.06 -6.12 -9.81
C VAL A 79 5.01 -7.32 -9.89
N PRO A 80 5.75 -7.56 -10.99
CA PRO A 80 6.88 -8.50 -10.97
C PRO A 80 7.83 -8.07 -9.83
N PRO A 81 8.45 -9.01 -9.09
CA PRO A 81 9.27 -8.67 -7.92
C PRO A 81 10.21 -7.51 -8.24
N GLN A 82 9.95 -6.33 -7.67
CA GLN A 82 10.60 -5.12 -8.14
C GLN A 82 12.07 -5.13 -7.74
N GLN A 83 12.91 -4.74 -8.70
CA GLN A 83 14.30 -4.40 -8.51
C GLN A 83 14.45 -3.47 -7.30
N ARG A 84 15.49 -3.77 -6.53
CA ARG A 84 15.67 -3.28 -5.16
C ARG A 84 15.76 -1.75 -5.13
N HIS A 85 14.86 -1.10 -4.38
CA HIS A 85 14.84 0.35 -4.14
C HIS A 85 16.17 0.91 -3.56
N TRP A 86 17.06 0.06 -3.00
CA TRP A 86 18.40 0.50 -2.58
C TRP A 86 19.27 1.01 -3.74
N GLU A 87 18.97 0.66 -4.99
CA GLU A 87 19.73 1.17 -6.15
C GLU A 87 19.35 2.62 -6.51
N TYR A 88 18.17 3.11 -6.08
CA TYR A 88 17.75 4.49 -6.33
C TYR A 88 18.49 5.48 -5.41
N THR A 89 18.68 5.13 -4.13
CA THR A 89 19.41 5.97 -3.17
C THR A 89 20.92 6.03 -3.44
N LYS A 90 21.49 5.10 -4.21
CA LYS A 90 22.90 5.19 -4.65
C LYS A 90 23.12 6.13 -5.83
N ARG A 91 22.13 6.30 -6.72
CA ARG A 91 22.24 7.24 -7.86
C ARG A 91 22.10 8.71 -7.43
N VAL A 92 21.28 8.97 -6.41
CA VAL A 92 21.06 10.33 -5.87
C VAL A 92 22.27 10.86 -5.09
N ARG A 93 23.19 10.00 -4.64
CA ARG A 93 24.43 10.39 -3.94
C ARG A 93 25.64 10.56 -4.84
N GLN A 94 25.49 10.40 -6.16
CA GLN A 94 26.58 10.54 -7.15
C GLN A 94 26.30 11.64 -8.18
N GLN A 95 25.36 12.55 -7.90
CA GLN A 95 25.15 13.79 -8.67
C GLN A 95 25.37 14.99 -7.76
#